data_AF-A0A0C4F4J9-F1
#
_entry.id   AF-A0A0C4F4J9-F1
#
_cell.length_a   1.000
_cell.length_b   1.000
_cell.length_c   1.000
_cell.angle_alpha   90.00
_cell.angle_beta   90.00
_cell.angle_gamma   90.00
#
_symmetry.space_group_name_H-M   'P 1'
#
loop_
_entity.id
_entity.type
_entity.pdbx_description
1 polymer ?
#
loop_
_entity_poly.entity_id
_entity_poly.type
_entity_poly.pdbx_seq_one_letter_code
_entity_poly.pdbx_strand_id
1 'polypeptide(L)'
;LICFLPGPPTLQPRAGVDHGPSHLIQDGLIKNIESVGYSTVLDELNLSTILKKDNLLKTPRLVSKTKKTLMKIIDSHTANGEFVVTIGGDHSLAIGTLSGTLNAFPEACVIWVDAHADINTPKTTESGNMHGCPVSFVLSTLKAGTYLEPFQWIKPCLQPDQLVYISLRDINMGKRKILKDHNIHCFTMHDVDRHEIGKVVEMVS
;
A
#
# COMPACT_ATOMS: atom_id res chain seq x y z
N LEU A 1 -0.39 7.17 -18.25
CA LEU A 1 0.19 6.38 -17.14
C LEU A 1 0.92 7.36 -16.24
N ILE A 2 0.53 7.48 -14.97
CA ILE A 2 1.13 8.44 -14.05
C ILE A 2 2.08 7.71 -13.12
N CYS A 3 3.36 8.08 -13.12
CA CYS A 3 4.30 7.58 -12.12
C CYS A 3 4.34 8.59 -10.97
N PHE A 4 4.03 8.14 -9.75
CA PHE A 4 3.97 9.01 -8.58
C PHE A 4 5.03 8.64 -7.54
N LEU A 5 5.82 9.62 -7.09
CA LEU A 5 6.84 9.45 -6.05
C LEU A 5 6.38 10.11 -4.74
N PRO A 6 5.82 9.37 -3.77
CA PRO A 6 5.72 9.88 -2.42
C PRO A 6 7.12 9.85 -1.77
N GLY A 7 7.76 11.02 -1.64
CA GLY A 7 8.86 11.19 -0.67
C GLY A 7 8.39 10.88 0.77
N PRO A 8 9.26 10.85 1.81
CA PRO A 8 8.93 10.18 3.06
C PRO A 8 8.12 11.01 4.07
N PRO A 9 7.25 10.33 4.80
CA PRO A 9 7.68 9.97 6.14
C PRO A 9 7.40 8.49 6.35
N THR A 10 8.45 7.72 6.10
CA THR A 10 8.52 6.31 6.43
C THR A 10 8.43 6.16 7.94
N LEU A 11 7.66 5.18 8.41
CA LEU A 11 7.63 4.81 9.83
C LEU A 11 8.35 3.49 10.11
N GLN A 12 8.93 2.88 9.09
CA GLN A 12 9.87 1.80 9.31
C GLN A 12 11.23 2.37 9.78
N PRO A 13 11.95 1.68 10.68
CA PRO A 13 13.07 2.24 11.44
C PRO A 13 14.37 2.42 10.64
N ARG A 14 14.47 1.83 9.45
CA ARG A 14 15.69 1.86 8.62
C ARG A 14 15.66 3.06 7.68
N ALA A 15 16.78 3.71 7.45
CA ALA A 15 16.88 4.66 6.34
C ALA A 15 16.96 3.91 4.99
N GLY A 16 16.70 4.61 3.87
CA GLY A 16 17.04 4.13 2.53
C GLY A 16 15.84 3.86 1.63
N VAL A 17 14.70 3.41 2.17
CA VAL A 17 13.51 3.14 1.33
C VAL A 17 12.95 4.42 0.70
N ASP A 18 13.21 5.57 1.32
CA ASP A 18 12.89 6.90 0.81
C ASP A 18 13.64 7.26 -0.48
N HIS A 19 14.78 6.62 -0.74
CA HIS A 19 15.57 6.82 -1.96
C HIS A 19 15.16 5.88 -3.10
N GLY A 20 14.39 4.82 -2.81
CA GLY A 20 13.96 3.82 -3.80
C GLY A 20 13.29 4.42 -5.04
N PRO A 21 12.34 5.36 -4.88
CA PRO A 21 11.70 6.02 -6.01
C PRO A 21 12.70 6.70 -6.95
N SER A 22 13.61 7.51 -6.40
CA SER A 22 14.61 8.22 -7.20
C SER A 22 15.56 7.28 -7.94
N HIS A 23 15.98 6.19 -7.31
CA HIS A 23 16.86 5.19 -7.95
C HIS A 23 16.15 4.50 -9.12
N LEU A 24 14.89 4.06 -8.96
CA LEU A 24 14.14 3.42 -10.04
C LEU A 24 13.98 4.33 -11.26
N ILE A 25 13.73 5.63 -11.02
CA ILE A 25 13.64 6.63 -12.10
C ILE A 25 14.99 6.82 -12.79
N GLN A 26 16.08 6.96 -12.01
CA GLN A 26 17.44 7.10 -12.53
C GLN A 26 17.88 5.88 -13.36
N ASP A 27 17.48 4.67 -12.94
CA ASP A 27 17.75 3.41 -13.63
C ASP A 27 16.87 3.19 -14.87
N GLY A 28 16.04 4.18 -15.23
CA GLY A 28 15.34 4.22 -16.51
C GLY A 28 13.93 3.64 -16.49
N LEU A 29 13.29 3.49 -15.32
CA LEU A 29 11.90 2.99 -15.23
C LEU A 29 10.94 3.75 -16.18
N ILE A 30 11.03 5.08 -16.22
CA ILE A 30 10.21 5.91 -17.11
C ILE A 30 10.46 5.56 -18.57
N LYS A 31 11.73 5.51 -18.98
CA LYS A 31 12.11 5.16 -20.36
C LYS A 31 11.65 3.75 -20.75
N ASN A 32 11.69 2.80 -19.82
CA ASN A 32 11.25 1.43 -20.04
C ASN A 32 9.74 1.32 -20.19
N ILE A 33 8.98 2.14 -19.45
CA ILE A 33 7.54 2.24 -19.59
C ILE A 33 7.17 2.88 -20.95
N GLU A 34 7.90 3.93 -21.34
CA GLU A 34 7.68 4.61 -22.62
C GLU A 34 8.05 3.73 -23.82
N SER A 35 9.09 2.89 -23.69
CA SER A 35 9.53 1.99 -24.76
C SER A 35 8.51 0.90 -25.10
N VAL A 36 7.61 0.57 -24.18
CA VAL A 36 6.49 -0.37 -24.42
C VAL A 36 5.19 0.33 -24.85
N GLY A 37 5.24 1.64 -25.12
CA GLY A 37 4.17 2.38 -25.79
C GLY A 37 3.25 3.22 -24.89
N TYR A 38 3.56 3.38 -23.60
CA TYR A 38 2.80 4.28 -22.72
C TYR A 38 3.38 5.69 -22.72
N SER A 39 2.50 6.70 -22.75
CA SER A 39 2.90 8.06 -22.35
C SER A 39 2.91 8.18 -20.82
N THR A 40 3.99 8.75 -20.30
CA THR A 40 4.16 8.95 -18.86
C THR A 40 4.03 10.41 -18.46
N VAL A 41 3.47 10.65 -17.28
CA VAL A 41 3.61 11.91 -16.56
C VAL A 41 4.11 11.58 -15.17
N LEU A 42 5.16 12.27 -14.75
CA LEU A 42 5.71 12.17 -13.41
C LEU A 42 5.05 13.23 -12.54
N ASP A 43 4.40 12.80 -11.45
CA ASP A 43 3.92 13.71 -10.41
C ASP A 43 4.62 13.37 -9.09
N GLU A 44 5.06 14.39 -8.37
CA GLU A 44 5.86 14.22 -7.15
C GLU A 44 5.10 14.78 -5.95
N LEU A 45 4.99 13.97 -4.89
CA LEU A 45 4.43 14.48 -3.65
C LEU A 45 5.40 15.46 -3.01
N ASN A 46 5.16 16.76 -3.16
CA ASN A 46 5.97 17.74 -2.47
C ASN A 46 5.62 17.82 -0.97
N LEU A 47 6.27 16.96 -0.18
CA LEU A 47 6.11 16.89 1.27
C LEU A 47 6.53 18.14 2.02
N SER A 48 7.37 19.00 1.43
CA SER A 48 7.78 20.24 2.10
C SER A 48 6.58 21.13 2.41
N THR A 49 5.52 21.05 1.60
CA THR A 49 4.24 21.73 1.85
C THR A 49 3.47 21.13 3.03
N ILE A 50 3.64 19.83 3.28
CA ILE A 50 3.01 19.07 4.35
C ILE A 50 3.73 19.29 5.69
N LEU A 51 5.07 19.32 5.65
CA LEU A 51 5.97 19.43 6.80
C LEU A 51 6.10 20.86 7.34
N LYS A 52 5.97 21.90 6.50
CA LYS A 52 6.04 23.32 6.94
C LYS A 52 4.97 23.74 7.97
N LYS A 53 3.89 22.96 8.13
CA LYS A 53 2.74 23.29 9.00
C LYS A 53 2.75 22.63 10.37
N ASP A 54 3.58 21.60 10.58
CA ASP A 54 3.59 20.81 11.80
C ASP A 54 5.05 20.52 12.20
N ASN A 55 5.52 21.07 13.32
CA ASN A 55 6.77 20.65 13.98
C ASN A 55 6.69 19.21 14.56
N LEU A 56 5.70 18.42 14.13
CA LEU A 56 5.47 17.04 14.56
C LEU A 56 6.34 16.09 13.74
N LEU A 57 7.65 16.24 13.88
CA LEU A 57 8.58 15.21 13.46
C LEU A 57 8.33 13.98 14.35
N LYS A 58 7.88 12.89 13.70
CA LYS A 58 7.67 11.52 14.21
C LYS A 58 6.36 11.32 14.96
N THR A 59 5.28 10.87 14.30
CA THR A 59 4.11 10.19 14.90
C THR A 59 2.99 10.02 13.85
N PRO A 60 1.98 9.17 14.09
CA PRO A 60 0.87 8.83 13.17
C PRO A 60 0.20 9.95 12.33
N ARG A 61 0.18 11.19 12.82
CA ARG A 61 -0.43 12.34 12.11
C ARG A 61 0.22 12.60 10.76
N LEU A 62 1.56 12.53 10.71
CA LEU A 62 2.31 12.83 9.50
C LEU A 62 2.08 11.75 8.44
N VAL A 63 2.12 10.46 8.82
CA VAL A 63 1.73 9.36 7.93
C VAL A 63 0.30 9.56 7.44
N SER A 64 -0.63 9.81 8.36
CA SER A 64 -2.02 10.01 7.99
C SER A 64 -2.20 11.13 6.95
N LYS A 65 -1.59 12.30 7.18
CA LYS A 65 -1.66 13.46 6.29
C LYS A 65 -1.07 13.12 4.91
N THR A 66 0.09 12.48 4.86
CA THR A 66 0.71 12.03 3.61
C THR A 66 -0.17 11.04 2.86
N LYS A 67 -0.76 10.04 3.54
CA LYS A 67 -1.59 9.02 2.89
C LYS A 67 -2.94 9.59 2.43
N LYS A 68 -3.50 10.54 3.17
CA LYS A 68 -4.72 11.28 2.76
C LYS A 68 -4.45 12.11 1.50
N THR A 69 -3.29 12.77 1.42
CA THR A 69 -2.92 13.52 0.22
C THR A 69 -2.69 12.58 -0.96
N LEU A 70 -1.99 11.46 -0.76
CA LEU A 70 -1.80 10.42 -1.78
C LEU A 70 -3.14 9.89 -2.31
N MET A 71 -4.09 9.56 -1.43
CA MET A 71 -5.45 9.16 -1.82
C MET A 71 -6.09 10.19 -2.75
N LYS A 72 -6.05 11.48 -2.40
CA LYS A 72 -6.65 12.55 -3.21
C LYS A 72 -5.99 12.72 -4.59
N ILE A 73 -4.68 12.53 -4.67
CA ILE A 73 -3.94 12.59 -5.94
C ILE A 73 -4.38 11.43 -6.83
N ILE A 74 -4.49 10.23 -6.28
CA ILE A 74 -4.97 9.05 -6.99
C ILE A 74 -6.42 9.23 -7.43
N ASP A 75 -7.30 9.74 -6.57
CA ASP A 75 -8.69 10.07 -6.92
C ASP A 75 -8.72 11.03 -8.14
N SER A 76 -7.85 12.05 -8.16
CA SER A 76 -7.79 13.02 -9.25
C SER A 76 -7.34 12.40 -10.58
N HIS A 77 -6.30 11.57 -10.56
CA HIS A 77 -5.77 10.93 -11.77
C HIS A 77 -6.72 9.85 -12.30
N THR A 78 -7.28 9.03 -11.40
CA THR A 78 -8.24 8.00 -11.79
C THR A 78 -9.53 8.62 -12.35
N ALA A 79 -9.98 9.77 -11.84
CA ALA A 79 -11.11 10.52 -12.42
C ALA A 79 -10.85 11.01 -13.86
N ASN A 80 -9.58 11.20 -14.25
CA ASN A 80 -9.19 11.53 -15.62
C ASN A 80 -9.01 10.31 -16.53
N GLY A 81 -9.34 9.10 -16.04
CA GLY A 81 -9.13 7.85 -16.78
C GLY A 81 -7.67 7.41 -16.86
N GLU A 82 -6.81 7.95 -16.00
CA GLU A 82 -5.38 7.65 -16.04
C GLU A 82 -5.06 6.39 -15.22
N PHE A 83 -4.22 5.51 -15.78
CA PHE A 83 -3.62 4.42 -15.02
C PHE A 83 -2.51 4.97 -14.11
N VAL A 84 -2.56 4.66 -12.81
CA VAL A 84 -1.64 5.19 -11.81
C VAL A 84 -0.66 4.12 -11.35
N VAL A 85 0.63 4.44 -11.40
CA VAL A 85 1.74 3.68 -10.82
C VAL A 85 2.31 4.49 -9.66
N THR A 86 2.21 3.97 -8.45
CA THR A 86 2.82 4.60 -7.27
C THR A 86 4.13 3.91 -6.95
N ILE A 87 5.22 4.66 -6.92
CA ILE A 87 6.55 4.17 -6.57
C ILE A 87 6.95 4.85 -5.27
N GLY A 88 6.77 4.18 -4.14
CA GLY A 88 7.04 4.78 -2.83
C GLY A 88 8.22 4.17 -2.09
N GLY A 89 8.30 4.54 -0.80
CA GLY A 89 9.20 3.94 0.17
C GLY A 89 8.58 2.72 0.84
N ASP A 90 8.16 2.86 2.11
CA ASP A 90 7.58 1.73 2.84
C ASP A 90 6.11 1.42 2.47
N HIS A 91 5.67 0.20 2.81
CA HIS A 91 4.36 -0.31 2.44
C HIS A 91 3.17 0.43 3.08
N SER A 92 3.40 1.37 4.02
CA SER A 92 2.31 2.20 4.55
C SER A 92 1.67 3.08 3.47
N LEU A 93 2.33 3.27 2.32
CA LEU A 93 1.74 3.92 1.13
C LEU A 93 0.43 3.26 0.70
N ALA A 94 0.29 1.95 0.93
CA ALA A 94 -0.88 1.19 0.53
C ALA A 94 -2.19 1.69 1.16
N ILE A 95 -2.13 2.34 2.33
CA ILE A 95 -3.31 2.98 2.94
C ILE A 95 -3.89 4.02 1.97
N GLY A 96 -3.04 4.88 1.40
CA GLY A 96 -3.46 5.92 0.48
C GLY A 96 -3.79 5.37 -0.91
N THR A 97 -2.98 4.44 -1.43
CA THR A 97 -3.20 3.90 -2.78
C THR A 97 -4.45 3.04 -2.88
N LEU A 98 -4.69 2.16 -1.91
CA LEU A 98 -5.91 1.35 -1.89
C LEU A 98 -7.14 2.22 -1.65
N SER A 99 -7.07 3.19 -0.74
CA SER A 99 -8.21 4.09 -0.50
C SER A 99 -8.59 4.87 -1.76
N GLY A 100 -7.61 5.42 -2.50
CA GLY A 100 -7.90 6.18 -3.72
C GLY A 100 -8.37 5.29 -4.87
N THR A 101 -7.70 4.14 -5.06
CA THR A 101 -8.04 3.20 -6.14
C THR A 101 -9.44 2.61 -5.94
N LEU A 102 -9.79 2.19 -4.72
CA LEU A 102 -11.09 1.58 -4.43
C LEU A 102 -12.22 2.61 -4.33
N ASN A 103 -11.93 3.91 -4.16
CA ASN A 103 -12.93 4.96 -4.36
C ASN A 103 -13.37 5.02 -5.84
N ALA A 104 -12.40 4.96 -6.75
CA ALA A 104 -12.64 5.03 -8.20
C ALA A 104 -13.16 3.71 -8.78
N PHE A 105 -12.68 2.58 -8.25
CA PHE A 105 -13.00 1.23 -8.71
C PHE A 105 -13.39 0.33 -7.53
N PRO A 106 -14.62 0.45 -7.00
CA PRO A 106 -15.06 -0.30 -5.83
C PRO A 106 -15.00 -1.83 -5.98
N GLU A 107 -15.10 -2.33 -7.21
CA GLU A 107 -15.07 -3.76 -7.55
C GLU A 107 -13.64 -4.29 -7.80
N ALA A 108 -12.60 -3.44 -7.73
CA ALA A 108 -11.24 -3.87 -8.02
C ALA A 108 -10.73 -4.88 -6.98
N CYS A 109 -10.01 -5.89 -7.46
CA CYS A 109 -9.31 -6.86 -6.62
C CYS A 109 -7.86 -6.43 -6.33
N VAL A 110 -7.32 -6.90 -5.20
CA VAL A 110 -5.98 -6.62 -4.71
C VAL A 110 -5.18 -7.93 -4.64
N ILE A 111 -4.14 -8.01 -5.46
CA ILE A 111 -3.12 -9.05 -5.36
C ILE A 111 -1.95 -8.48 -4.54
N TRP A 112 -1.78 -8.97 -3.33
CA TRP A 112 -0.74 -8.52 -2.41
C TRP A 112 0.46 -9.47 -2.44
N VAL A 113 1.49 -9.11 -3.20
CA VAL A 113 2.72 -9.91 -3.34
C VAL A 113 3.74 -9.44 -2.32
N ASP A 114 3.86 -10.16 -1.20
CA ASP A 114 4.78 -9.80 -0.12
C ASP A 114 5.17 -11.03 0.72
N ALA A 115 6.32 -10.94 1.39
CA ALA A 115 6.73 -11.91 2.40
C ALA A 115 5.83 -11.87 3.65
N HIS A 116 5.25 -10.70 3.94
CA HIS A 116 4.45 -10.41 5.13
C HIS A 116 3.00 -10.08 4.76
N ALA A 117 2.07 -10.33 5.69
CA ALA A 117 0.66 -10.02 5.45
C ALA A 117 0.29 -8.53 5.65
N ASP A 118 1.15 -7.74 6.30
CA ASP A 118 0.92 -6.29 6.53
C ASP A 118 -0.48 -5.91 7.10
N ILE A 119 -1.02 -6.81 7.92
CA ILE A 119 -2.39 -6.79 8.45
C ILE A 119 -2.44 -6.60 9.98
N ASN A 120 -1.35 -6.16 10.62
CA ASN A 120 -1.41 -5.85 12.04
C ASN A 120 -2.33 -4.65 12.29
N THR A 121 -3.10 -4.69 13.38
CA THR A 121 -3.85 -3.53 13.87
C THR A 121 -2.99 -2.71 14.83
N PRO A 122 -3.36 -1.44 15.15
CA PRO A 122 -2.69 -0.68 16.21
C PRO A 122 -2.68 -1.37 17.58
N LYS A 123 -3.58 -2.32 17.83
CA LYS A 123 -3.64 -3.10 19.07
C LYS A 123 -2.76 -4.36 19.06
N THR A 124 -2.43 -4.87 17.88
CA THR A 124 -1.72 -6.15 17.72
C THR A 124 -0.29 -6.00 17.22
N THR A 125 0.10 -4.82 16.73
CA THR A 125 1.47 -4.55 16.32
C THR A 125 2.40 -4.48 17.55
N GLU A 126 3.47 -5.28 17.55
CA GLU A 126 4.48 -5.25 18.62
C GLU A 126 5.51 -4.13 18.42
N SER A 127 5.75 -3.74 17.16
CA SER A 127 6.75 -2.72 16.82
C SER A 127 6.20 -1.29 16.80
N GLY A 128 4.88 -1.13 16.67
CA GLY A 128 4.25 0.18 16.44
C GLY A 128 4.45 0.75 15.03
N ASN A 129 5.19 0.06 14.15
CA ASN A 129 5.49 0.56 12.81
C ASN A 129 4.30 0.36 11.86
N MET A 130 3.88 1.44 11.20
CA MET A 130 2.67 1.44 10.35
C MET A 130 2.80 0.67 9.03
N HIS A 131 4.02 0.42 8.55
CA HIS A 131 4.24 -0.35 7.32
C HIS A 131 3.74 -1.80 7.40
N GLY A 132 3.66 -2.39 8.60
CA GLY A 132 3.09 -3.72 8.81
C GLY A 132 1.59 -3.72 9.13
N CYS A 133 0.93 -2.57 9.02
CA CYS A 133 -0.48 -2.38 9.31
C CYS A 133 -1.40 -2.00 8.13
N PRO A 134 -0.93 -1.65 6.91
CA PRO A 134 -1.76 -0.94 5.93
C PRO A 134 -3.04 -1.67 5.54
N VAL A 135 -3.02 -3.01 5.40
CA VAL A 135 -4.20 -3.78 5.01
C VAL A 135 -5.30 -3.67 6.06
N SER A 136 -4.95 -3.75 7.35
CA SER A 136 -5.94 -3.69 8.43
C SER A 136 -6.71 -2.36 8.48
N PHE A 137 -6.09 -1.27 8.01
CA PHE A 137 -6.68 0.06 8.01
C PHE A 137 -7.77 0.20 6.94
N VAL A 138 -7.62 -0.50 5.82
CA VAL A 138 -8.53 -0.40 4.67
C VAL A 138 -9.48 -1.59 4.55
N LEU A 139 -9.22 -2.70 5.25
CA LEU A 139 -10.08 -3.88 5.24
C LEU A 139 -11.40 -3.62 5.99
N SER A 140 -12.53 -3.86 5.31
CA SER A 140 -13.89 -3.55 5.75
C SER A 140 -14.29 -4.25 7.06
N THR A 141 -13.75 -5.44 7.31
CA THR A 141 -14.06 -6.27 8.48
C THR A 141 -13.22 -5.94 9.72
N LEU A 142 -12.04 -5.34 9.54
CA LEU A 142 -11.17 -4.95 10.65
C LEU A 142 -11.37 -3.50 11.07
N LYS A 143 -11.54 -2.59 10.08
CA LYS A 143 -11.73 -1.14 10.31
C LYS A 143 -10.65 -0.54 11.22
N ALA A 144 -9.42 -1.07 11.14
CA ALA A 144 -8.37 -0.70 12.07
C ALA A 144 -8.03 0.79 11.90
N GLY A 145 -7.74 1.46 13.01
CA GLY A 145 -7.35 2.87 12.99
C GLY A 145 -8.48 3.88 12.74
N THR A 146 -9.71 3.46 12.40
CA THR A 146 -10.86 4.39 12.24
C THR A 146 -11.22 5.14 13.52
N TYR A 147 -10.90 4.56 14.68
CA TYR A 147 -11.05 5.18 16.01
C TYR A 147 -9.88 6.11 16.39
N LEU A 148 -8.80 6.14 15.61
CA LEU A 148 -7.65 7.02 15.84
C LEU A 148 -7.90 8.34 15.12
N GLU A 149 -7.95 9.45 15.87
CA GLU A 149 -8.21 10.79 15.35
C GLU A 149 -7.47 11.14 14.04
N PRO A 150 -6.15 10.91 13.89
CA PRO A 150 -5.48 11.28 12.64
C PRO A 150 -6.04 10.52 11.43
N PHE A 151 -6.58 9.31 11.59
CA PHE A 151 -6.95 8.39 10.52
C PHE A 151 -8.45 8.29 10.26
N GLN A 152 -9.28 9.12 10.89
CA GLN A 152 -10.74 9.11 10.72
C GLN A 152 -11.22 9.38 9.28
N TRP A 153 -10.34 9.86 8.41
CA TRP A 153 -10.66 10.03 6.98
C TRP A 153 -10.69 8.72 6.21
N ILE A 154 -10.09 7.65 6.75
CA ILE A 154 -10.04 6.34 6.09
C ILE A 154 -11.43 5.73 6.14
N LYS A 155 -11.94 5.37 4.97
CA LYS A 155 -13.14 4.56 4.82
C LYS A 155 -12.70 3.15 4.45
N PRO A 156 -12.87 2.16 5.34
CA PRO A 156 -12.53 0.76 5.02
C PRO A 156 -13.33 0.30 3.81
N CYS A 157 -12.63 0.11 2.69
CA CYS A 157 -13.19 -0.08 1.35
C CYS A 157 -12.84 -1.45 0.75
N LEU A 158 -11.82 -2.13 1.26
CA LEU A 158 -11.39 -3.43 0.76
C LEU A 158 -12.20 -4.55 1.42
N GLN A 159 -12.90 -5.36 0.62
CA GLN A 159 -13.56 -6.57 1.13
C GLN A 159 -12.56 -7.73 1.23
N PRO A 160 -12.75 -8.69 2.16
CA PRO A 160 -11.85 -9.83 2.30
C PRO A 160 -11.74 -10.73 1.06
N ASP A 161 -12.82 -10.86 0.28
CA ASP A 161 -12.87 -11.64 -0.97
C ASP A 161 -12.22 -10.91 -2.16
N GLN A 162 -11.98 -9.60 -2.04
CA GLN A 162 -11.21 -8.82 -3.00
C GLN A 162 -9.70 -8.89 -2.75
N LEU A 163 -9.25 -9.57 -1.69
CA LEU A 163 -7.83 -9.63 -1.31
C LEU A 163 -7.28 -11.05 -1.40
N VAL A 164 -6.15 -11.18 -2.09
CA VAL A 164 -5.37 -12.41 -2.12
C VAL A 164 -3.89 -12.12 -1.95
N TYR A 165 -3.24 -12.89 -1.09
CA TYR A 165 -1.80 -12.79 -0.88
C TYR A 165 -1.04 -13.81 -1.72
N ILE A 166 0.15 -13.43 -2.20
CA ILE A 166 1.12 -14.33 -2.83
C ILE A 166 2.47 -14.18 -2.13
N SER A 167 3.18 -15.29 -1.93
CA SER A 167 4.55 -15.37 -1.39
C SER A 167 4.72 -15.17 0.13
N LEU A 168 3.63 -15.33 0.91
CA LEU A 168 3.70 -15.23 2.38
C LEU A 168 4.70 -16.25 2.95
N ARG A 169 5.62 -15.78 3.78
CA ARG A 169 6.60 -16.63 4.47
C ARG A 169 6.95 -16.16 5.88
N ASP A 170 6.69 -14.91 6.22
CA ASP A 170 6.88 -14.36 7.56
C ASP A 170 5.54 -13.89 8.16
N ILE A 171 4.83 -14.84 8.77
CA ILE A 171 3.53 -14.62 9.39
C ILE A 171 3.43 -15.30 10.77
N ASN A 172 3.28 -14.47 11.81
CA ASN A 172 3.04 -14.93 13.17
C ASN A 172 1.61 -15.47 13.36
N MET A 173 1.35 -16.10 14.52
CA MET A 173 0.05 -16.71 14.83
C MET A 173 -1.11 -15.72 14.84
N GLY A 174 -0.89 -14.48 15.28
CA GLY A 174 -1.91 -13.43 15.27
C GLY A 174 -2.36 -13.08 13.85
N LYS A 175 -1.42 -12.85 12.93
CA LYS A 175 -1.72 -12.59 11.51
C LYS A 175 -2.40 -13.79 10.85
N ARG A 176 -1.93 -15.02 11.11
CA ARG A 176 -2.57 -16.25 10.61
C ARG A 176 -4.01 -16.37 11.06
N LYS A 177 -4.30 -16.01 12.32
CA LYS A 177 -5.66 -16.02 12.85
C LYS A 177 -6.55 -15.00 12.14
N ILE A 178 -6.07 -13.77 11.93
CA ILE A 178 -6.80 -12.74 11.18
C ILE A 178 -7.16 -13.24 9.77
N LEU A 179 -6.19 -13.79 9.03
CA LEU A 179 -6.44 -14.30 7.66
C LEU A 179 -7.54 -15.38 7.66
N LYS A 180 -7.49 -16.32 8.62
CA LYS A 180 -8.50 -17.38 8.76
C LYS A 180 -9.86 -16.85 9.18
N ASP A 181 -9.93 -16.02 10.21
CA ASP A 181 -11.19 -15.51 10.78
C ASP A 181 -11.95 -14.65 9.75
N HIS A 182 -11.25 -14.03 8.81
CA HIS A 182 -11.83 -13.20 7.75
C HIS A 182 -11.91 -13.91 6.38
N ASN A 183 -11.58 -15.20 6.30
CA ASN A 183 -11.60 -15.99 5.06
C ASN A 183 -10.79 -15.35 3.91
N ILE A 184 -9.63 -14.77 4.22
CA ILE A 184 -8.76 -14.15 3.22
C ILE A 184 -7.89 -15.21 2.56
N HIS A 185 -7.92 -15.28 1.23
CA HIS A 185 -7.14 -16.23 0.46
C HIS A 185 -5.66 -15.86 0.47
N CYS A 186 -4.78 -16.85 0.61
CA CYS A 186 -3.35 -16.62 0.55
C CYS A 186 -2.60 -17.83 0.00
N PHE A 187 -1.54 -17.53 -0.76
CA PHE A 187 -0.54 -18.48 -1.22
C PHE A 187 0.78 -18.14 -0.54
N THR A 188 1.30 -19.10 0.22
CA THR A 188 2.60 -19.01 0.87
C THR A 188 3.73 -19.35 -0.10
N MET A 189 4.98 -19.12 0.32
CA MET A 189 6.12 -19.63 -0.47
C MET A 189 6.09 -21.15 -0.68
N HIS A 190 5.52 -21.92 0.26
CA HIS A 190 5.36 -23.36 0.07
C HIS A 190 4.43 -23.67 -1.12
N ASP A 191 3.37 -22.88 -1.30
CA ASP A 191 2.45 -23.03 -2.42
C ASP A 191 3.11 -22.64 -3.73
N VAL A 192 3.93 -21.58 -3.73
CA VAL A 192 4.75 -21.17 -4.88
C VAL A 192 5.76 -22.25 -5.25
N ASP A 193 6.47 -22.83 -4.29
CA ASP A 193 7.44 -23.91 -4.53
C ASP A 193 6.76 -25.18 -5.07
N ARG A 194 5.53 -25.46 -4.62
CA ARG A 194 4.76 -26.64 -5.00
C ARG A 194 4.12 -26.53 -6.38
N HIS A 195 3.60 -25.35 -6.72
CA HIS A 195 2.78 -25.15 -7.91
C HIS A 195 3.48 -24.33 -9.00
N GLU A 196 4.63 -23.73 -8.70
CA GLU A 196 5.29 -22.72 -9.51
C GLU A 196 4.47 -21.42 -9.61
N ILE A 197 5.17 -20.30 -9.86
CA ILE A 197 4.54 -18.96 -9.84
C ILE A 197 3.44 -18.81 -10.90
N GLY A 198 3.64 -19.40 -12.09
CA GLY A 198 2.65 -19.32 -13.17
C GLY A 198 1.31 -19.93 -12.77
N LYS A 199 1.32 -21.12 -12.16
CA LYS A 199 0.11 -21.77 -11.72
C LYS A 199 -0.56 -21.03 -10.56
N VAL A 200 0.21 -20.49 -9.62
CA VAL A 200 -0.34 -19.70 -8.52
C VAL A 200 -1.10 -18.48 -9.05
N VAL A 201 -0.54 -17.77 -10.02
CA VAL A 201 -1.20 -16.61 -10.65
C VAL A 201 -2.48 -17.03 -11.39
N GLU A 202 -2.50 -18.19 -12.06
CA GLU A 202 -3.72 -18.74 -12.66
C GLU A 202 -4.81 -19.07 -11.62
N MET A 203 -4.43 -19.56 -10.43
CA MET A 203 -5.39 -19.88 -9.37
C MET A 203 -5.99 -18.63 -8.69
N VAL A 204 -5.32 -17.47 -8.85
CA VAL A 204 -5.75 -16.17 -8.33
C VAL A 204 -6.76 -15.48 -9.27
N SER A 205 -6.72 -15.82 -10.57
CA SER A 205 -7.52 -15.20 -11.64
C SER A 205 -8.93 -15.77 -11.70
#